data_AF-A0A7W7QPL5-F1
#
_entry.id   AF-A0A7W7QPL5-F1
#
_cell.length_a   1.000
_cell.length_b   1.000
_cell.length_c   1.000
_cell.angle_alpha   90.00
_cell.angle_beta   90.00
_cell.angle_gamma   90.00
#
_symmetry.space_group_name_H-M   'P 1'
#
loop_
_entity.id
_entity.type
_entity.pdbx_description
1 polymer ?
#
loop_
_entity_poly.entity_id
_entity_poly.type
_entity_poly.pdbx_seq_one_letter_code
_entity_poly.pdbx_strand_id
1 'polypeptide(L)'
;MTVSNQASVGQQHTWDLVLPDGIRLPVCDTTWAGGERDIVLGVPAGLPELPRELALLLGKRRASVECVADRSMLYMSVYLVMPDAAGWPRFKKKLDFGELFDTCGEELIYGLKEHGVHEIGTKGEALGETGRSRNELCALFASDWEAAPVATRVVPTLRLSGVLAL
;
A
#
# COMPACT_ATOMS: atom_id res chain seq x y z
N MET A 1 5.56 -6.65 -17.33
CA MET A 1 4.74 -7.83 -16.99
C MET A 1 3.68 -7.39 -15.98
N THR A 2 2.49 -7.95 -16.04
CA THR A 2 1.39 -7.70 -15.09
C THR A 2 1.70 -8.28 -13.70
N VAL A 3 0.79 -8.16 -12.73
CA VAL A 3 0.93 -8.80 -11.41
C VAL A 3 0.90 -10.32 -11.55
N SER A 4 0.07 -10.84 -12.46
CA SER A 4 0.00 -12.27 -12.80
C SER A 4 1.18 -12.76 -13.66
N ASN A 5 2.21 -11.93 -13.85
CA ASN A 5 3.43 -12.23 -14.61
C ASN A 5 3.20 -12.46 -16.12
N GLN A 6 2.16 -11.84 -16.69
CA GLN A 6 1.89 -11.89 -18.12
C GLN A 6 2.49 -10.69 -18.85
N ALA A 7 2.91 -10.86 -20.10
CA ALA A 7 3.32 -9.73 -20.94
C ALA A 7 2.07 -8.92 -21.33
N SER A 8 2.07 -7.63 -21.01
CA SER A 8 0.95 -6.73 -21.31
C SER A 8 1.46 -5.28 -21.37
N VAL A 9 0.72 -4.44 -22.09
CA VAL A 9 0.93 -2.99 -22.12
C VAL A 9 0.08 -2.38 -21.00
N GLY A 10 0.69 -1.48 -20.22
CA GLY A 10 0.01 -0.76 -19.14
C GLY A 10 -0.11 0.73 -19.43
N GLN A 11 -1.22 1.32 -19.01
CA GLN A 11 -1.38 2.76 -18.89
C GLN A 11 -1.04 3.16 -17.46
N GLN A 12 -0.01 4.01 -17.33
CA GLN A 12 0.44 4.51 -16.03
C GLN A 12 -0.09 5.92 -15.79
N HIS A 13 -0.64 6.14 -14.60
CA HIS A 13 -0.96 7.44 -14.04
C HIS A 13 -0.07 7.67 -12.81
N THR A 14 0.41 8.90 -12.64
CA THR A 14 1.31 9.26 -11.53
C THR A 14 0.77 10.43 -10.74
N TRP A 15 0.77 10.30 -9.43
CA TRP A 15 0.31 11.32 -8.48
C TRP A 15 1.19 11.29 -7.23
N ASP A 16 1.10 12.33 -6.39
CA ASP A 16 1.86 12.40 -5.14
C ASP A 16 0.95 12.11 -3.96
N LEU A 17 1.29 11.10 -3.16
CA LEU A 17 0.73 10.94 -1.83
C LEU A 17 1.43 11.92 -0.89
N VAL A 18 0.68 12.89 -0.38
CA VAL A 18 1.19 13.86 0.60
C VAL A 18 0.93 13.32 1.99
N LEU A 19 2.00 12.98 2.71
CA LEU A 19 1.94 12.64 4.11
C LEU A 19 1.73 13.92 4.94
N PRO A 20 1.09 13.88 6.11
CA PRO A 20 0.82 15.13 6.84
C PRO A 20 2.04 15.84 7.43
N ASP A 21 3.22 15.21 7.46
CA ASP A 21 4.53 15.88 7.65
C ASP A 21 5.04 16.66 6.42
N GLY A 22 4.27 16.64 5.32
CA GLY A 22 4.55 17.33 4.06
C GLY A 22 5.38 16.51 3.08
N ILE A 23 5.79 15.29 3.43
CA ILE A 23 6.58 14.44 2.54
C ILE A 23 5.70 13.90 1.42
N ARG A 24 6.20 14.05 0.19
CA ARG A 24 5.51 13.62 -1.03
C ARG A 24 6.09 12.30 -1.49
N LEU A 25 5.27 11.26 -1.46
CA LEU A 25 5.61 9.97 -2.04
C LEU A 25 5.03 9.86 -3.44
N PRO A 26 5.85 9.80 -4.51
CA PRO A 26 5.34 9.56 -5.84
C PRO A 26 4.63 8.20 -5.87
N VAL A 27 3.48 8.13 -6.52
CA VAL A 27 2.70 6.91 -6.68
C VAL A 27 2.53 6.65 -8.17
N CYS A 28 2.99 5.48 -8.62
CA CYS A 28 2.77 4.99 -9.97
C CYS A 28 1.61 3.99 -9.94
N ASP A 29 0.49 4.38 -10.52
CA ASP A 29 -0.70 3.54 -10.65
C ASP A 29 -0.82 3.04 -12.09
N THR A 30 -0.70 1.73 -12.28
CA THR A 30 -0.66 1.12 -13.60
C THR A 30 -1.88 0.24 -13.81
N THR A 31 -2.70 0.59 -14.79
CA THR A 31 -3.76 -0.28 -15.31
C THR A 31 -3.25 -1.02 -16.53
N TRP A 32 -3.27 -2.34 -16.50
CA TRP A 32 -2.85 -3.21 -17.60
C TRP A 32 -4.01 -3.48 -18.55
N ALA A 33 -3.71 -3.75 -19.82
CA ALA A 33 -4.73 -4.04 -20.84
C ALA A 33 -5.64 -5.25 -20.48
N GLY A 34 -5.16 -6.16 -19.62
CA GLY A 34 -5.94 -7.29 -19.10
C GLY A 34 -6.90 -6.93 -17.96
N GLY A 35 -6.97 -5.66 -17.53
CA GLY A 35 -7.78 -5.20 -16.41
C GLY A 35 -7.12 -5.32 -15.05
N GLU A 36 -5.94 -5.94 -14.96
CA GLU A 36 -5.13 -5.89 -13.73
C GLU A 36 -4.73 -4.44 -13.43
N ARG A 37 -4.71 -4.06 -12.16
CA ARG A 37 -4.20 -2.77 -11.70
C ARG A 37 -3.19 -3.01 -10.60
N ASP A 38 -2.08 -2.27 -10.61
CA ASP A 38 -1.18 -2.25 -9.47
C ASP A 38 -0.52 -0.91 -9.25
N ILE A 39 -0.07 -0.75 -8.01
CA ILE A 39 0.51 0.48 -7.53
C ILE A 39 1.93 0.24 -7.04
N VAL A 40 2.83 1.14 -7.42
CA VAL A 40 4.21 1.19 -6.94
C VAL A 40 4.44 2.55 -6.32
N LEU A 41 4.87 2.60 -5.06
CA LEU A 41 5.40 3.83 -4.49
C LEU A 41 6.77 4.09 -5.08
N GLY A 42 6.97 5.24 -5.71
CA GLY A 42 8.26 5.71 -6.21
C GLY A 42 9.20 6.14 -5.09
N VAL A 43 10.39 6.60 -5.47
CA VAL A 43 11.37 7.16 -4.54
C VAL A 43 11.20 8.69 -4.53
N PRO A 44 10.80 9.31 -3.41
CA PRO A 44 10.75 10.75 -3.30
C PRO A 44 12.08 11.43 -3.60
N ALA A 45 12.02 12.62 -4.19
CA ALA A 45 13.19 13.47 -4.35
C ALA A 45 13.67 13.97 -2.98
N GLY A 46 14.98 14.01 -2.78
CA GLY A 46 15.58 14.55 -1.55
C GLY A 46 15.53 13.63 -0.33
N LEU A 47 15.12 12.37 -0.49
CA LEU A 47 15.33 11.37 0.55
C LEU A 47 16.83 11.19 0.81
N PRO A 48 17.26 11.03 2.09
CA PRO A 48 18.60 10.56 2.39
C PRO A 48 18.83 9.18 1.76
N GLU A 49 20.10 8.81 1.60
CA GLU A 49 20.45 7.49 1.07
C GLU A 49 19.84 6.40 1.97
N LEU A 50 18.82 5.70 1.45
CA LEU A 50 18.20 4.58 2.13
C LEU A 50 19.11 3.36 2.04
N PRO A 51 19.16 2.51 3.09
CA PRO A 51 19.74 1.19 2.98
C PRO A 51 19.17 0.47 1.75
N ARG A 52 20.06 -0.16 0.97
CA ARG A 52 19.71 -0.80 -0.31
C ARG A 52 18.51 -1.72 -0.17
N GLU A 53 18.44 -2.44 0.94
CA GLU A 53 17.41 -3.41 1.30
C GLU A 53 16.03 -2.77 1.40
N LEU A 54 15.95 -1.53 1.90
CA LEU A 54 14.71 -0.75 2.03
C LEU A 54 14.38 0.01 0.74
N ALA A 55 15.40 0.45 0.00
CA ALA A 55 15.23 1.00 -1.33
C ALA A 55 14.58 0.01 -2.31
N LEU A 56 14.59 -1.31 -2.02
CA LEU A 56 13.84 -2.29 -2.81
C LEU A 56 12.33 -2.26 -2.57
N LEU A 57 11.85 -1.59 -1.52
CA LEU A 57 10.42 -1.36 -1.34
C LEU A 57 9.95 -0.23 -2.25
N LEU A 58 10.71 0.87 -2.28
CA LEU A 58 10.44 2.01 -3.15
C LEU A 58 10.83 1.70 -4.61
N GLY A 59 9.99 2.12 -5.55
CA GLY A 59 10.17 1.94 -6.98
C GLY A 59 10.05 0.50 -7.50
N LYS A 60 9.89 -0.50 -6.63
CA LYS A 60 9.84 -1.91 -7.07
C LYS A 60 8.71 -2.73 -6.47
N ARG A 61 8.25 -2.42 -5.26
CA ARG A 61 7.20 -3.22 -4.62
C ARG A 61 5.83 -2.86 -5.20
N ARG A 62 5.23 -3.81 -5.92
CA ARG A 62 3.89 -3.69 -6.49
C ARG A 62 2.80 -4.05 -5.48
N ALA A 63 1.71 -3.31 -5.55
CA ALA A 63 0.51 -3.48 -4.79
C ALA A 63 -0.66 -3.73 -5.71
N SER A 64 -1.09 -5.00 -5.78
CA SER A 64 -2.25 -5.39 -6.56
C SER A 64 -3.50 -4.68 -6.06
N VAL A 65 -4.27 -4.15 -7.01
CA VAL A 65 -5.61 -3.62 -6.82
C VAL A 65 -6.57 -4.59 -7.50
N GLU A 66 -7.56 -5.06 -6.75
CA GLU A 66 -8.47 -6.11 -7.19
C GLU A 66 -9.93 -5.64 -7.06
N CYS A 67 -10.81 -6.14 -7.92
CA CYS A 67 -12.23 -5.80 -7.85
C CYS A 67 -12.94 -6.65 -6.81
N VAL A 68 -13.85 -6.03 -6.06
CA VAL A 68 -14.89 -6.75 -5.31
C VAL A 68 -15.90 -7.34 -6.30
N ALA A 69 -16.61 -8.41 -5.92
CA ALA A 69 -17.45 -9.21 -6.83
C ALA A 69 -18.50 -8.41 -7.62
N ASP A 70 -19.03 -7.31 -7.07
CA ASP A 70 -19.99 -6.42 -7.74
C ASP A 70 -19.33 -5.35 -8.64
N ARG A 71 -17.99 -5.28 -8.66
CA ARG A 71 -17.13 -4.36 -9.40
C ARG A 71 -17.35 -2.86 -9.10
N SER A 72 -18.15 -2.54 -8.09
CA SER A 72 -18.36 -1.15 -7.65
C SER A 72 -17.22 -0.66 -6.75
N MET A 73 -16.58 -1.61 -6.05
CA MET A 73 -15.48 -1.35 -5.14
C MET A 73 -14.23 -2.08 -5.58
N LEU A 74 -13.09 -1.47 -5.25
CA LEU A 74 -11.78 -2.05 -5.35
C LEU A 74 -11.25 -2.34 -3.95
N TYR A 75 -10.36 -3.32 -3.86
CA TYR A 75 -9.64 -3.62 -2.64
C TYR A 75 -8.14 -3.77 -2.89
N MET A 76 -7.39 -3.46 -1.84
CA MET A 76 -5.96 -3.72 -1.75
C MET A 76 -5.65 -4.40 -0.42
N SER A 77 -4.83 -5.45 -0.45
CA SER A 77 -4.35 -6.07 0.79
C SER A 77 -3.49 -5.08 1.60
N VAL A 78 -3.80 -4.96 2.88
CA VAL A 78 -3.09 -4.12 3.85
C VAL A 78 -2.17 -5.01 4.67
N TYR A 79 -0.90 -4.63 4.73
CA TYR A 79 0.11 -5.32 5.52
C TYR A 79 1.25 -4.36 5.83
N LEU A 80 1.93 -4.61 6.95
CA LEU A 80 3.09 -3.82 7.33
C LEU A 80 4.35 -4.39 6.67
N VAL A 81 5.28 -3.50 6.34
CA VAL A 81 6.66 -3.85 6.06
C VAL A 81 7.53 -3.07 7.02
N MET A 82 8.39 -3.79 7.73
CA MET A 82 9.26 -3.24 8.77
C MET A 82 10.67 -3.82 8.59
N PRO A 83 11.74 -3.04 8.76
CA PRO A 83 13.09 -3.58 8.78
C PRO A 83 13.25 -4.58 9.95
N ASP A 84 13.95 -5.67 9.72
CA ASP A 84 14.45 -6.53 10.80
C ASP A 84 15.74 -5.96 11.40
N ALA A 85 16.34 -6.69 12.36
CA ALA A 85 17.57 -6.27 13.02
C ALA A 85 18.77 -6.12 12.06
N ALA A 86 18.72 -6.71 10.86
CA ALA A 86 19.73 -6.60 9.82
C ALA A 86 19.33 -5.58 8.73
N GLY A 87 18.21 -4.87 8.89
CA GLY A 87 17.71 -3.88 7.94
C GLY A 87 16.88 -4.46 6.79
N TRP A 88 16.60 -5.76 6.78
CA TRP A 88 15.83 -6.39 5.69
C TRP A 88 14.32 -6.17 5.88
N PRO A 89 13.58 -5.89 4.79
CA PRO A 89 12.14 -5.70 4.86
C PRO A 89 11.41 -7.01 5.22
N ARG A 90 10.76 -7.02 6.38
CA ARG A 90 9.91 -8.12 6.85
C ARG A 90 8.44 -7.78 6.68
N PHE A 91 7.72 -8.67 6.01
CA PHE A 91 6.30 -8.52 5.72
C PHE A 91 5.44 -9.12 6.84
N LYS A 92 4.61 -8.30 7.48
CA LYS A 92 3.61 -8.76 8.45
C LYS A 92 2.21 -8.63 7.84
N LYS A 93 1.72 -9.74 7.26
CA LYS A 93 0.40 -9.84 6.62
C LYS A 93 -0.74 -10.24 7.55
N LYS A 94 -0.40 -10.94 8.64
CA LYS A 94 -1.34 -11.27 9.72
C LYS A 94 -1.13 -10.23 10.80
N LEU A 95 -1.98 -9.22 10.76
CA LEU A 95 -2.06 -8.15 11.74
C LEU A 95 -3.53 -7.80 11.93
N ASP A 96 -3.89 -7.33 13.11
CA ASP A 96 -5.18 -6.72 13.34
C ASP A 96 -5.13 -5.19 13.12
N PHE A 97 -6.31 -4.56 13.17
CA PHE A 97 -6.42 -3.12 12.96
C PHE A 97 -5.72 -2.31 14.06
N GLY A 98 -5.68 -2.82 15.31
CA GLY A 98 -4.97 -2.16 16.40
C GLY A 98 -3.48 -2.12 16.14
N GLU A 99 -2.88 -3.24 15.76
CA GLU A 99 -1.46 -3.32 15.39
C GLU A 99 -1.13 -2.42 14.18
N LEU A 100 -2.04 -2.35 13.19
CA LEU A 100 -1.90 -1.42 12.06
C LEU A 100 -1.92 0.03 12.55
N PHE A 101 -2.88 0.39 13.39
CA PHE A 101 -3.05 1.74 13.94
C PHE A 101 -1.84 2.16 14.79
N ASP A 102 -1.40 1.32 15.72
CA ASP A 102 -0.26 1.58 16.58
C ASP A 102 1.03 1.79 15.79
N THR A 103 1.18 1.08 14.66
CA THR A 103 2.39 1.16 13.83
C THR A 103 2.34 2.35 12.85
N CYS A 104 1.18 2.58 12.23
CA CYS A 104 1.01 3.62 11.20
C CYS A 104 0.67 4.98 11.78
N GLY A 105 0.19 5.04 13.02
CA GLY A 105 -0.34 6.25 13.64
C GLY A 105 -1.69 6.68 13.07
N GLU A 106 -2.41 7.44 13.89
CA GLU A 106 -3.75 7.97 13.60
C GLU A 106 -3.77 8.83 12.32
N GLU A 107 -2.78 9.69 12.17
CA GLU A 107 -2.56 10.58 11.02
C GLU A 107 -2.61 9.83 9.68
N LEU A 108 -1.87 8.72 9.55
CA LEU A 108 -1.86 7.97 8.30
C LEU A 108 -3.22 7.30 8.06
N ILE A 109 -3.81 6.72 9.11
CA ILE A 109 -5.09 6.03 9.00
C ILE A 109 -6.22 6.98 8.59
N TYR A 110 -6.23 8.21 9.10
CA TYR A 110 -7.19 9.22 8.66
C TYR A 110 -6.88 9.79 7.29
N GLY A 111 -5.61 10.04 6.97
CA GLY A 111 -5.21 10.45 5.61
C GLY A 111 -5.66 9.45 4.56
N LEU A 112 -5.57 8.13 4.83
CA LEU A 112 -6.11 7.11 3.93
C LEU A 112 -7.60 7.30 3.63
N LYS A 113 -8.40 7.69 4.63
CA LYS A 113 -9.83 7.96 4.44
C LYS A 113 -10.09 9.22 3.62
N GLU A 114 -9.30 10.27 3.83
CA GLU A 114 -9.35 11.49 3.00
C GLU A 114 -8.99 11.21 1.53
N HIS A 115 -8.17 10.17 1.30
CA HIS A 115 -7.83 9.64 -0.02
C HIS A 115 -8.73 8.48 -0.48
N GLY A 116 -9.98 8.40 0.03
CA GLY A 116 -11.02 7.56 -0.56
C GLY A 116 -11.13 6.15 -0.01
N VAL A 117 -10.31 5.77 0.96
CA VAL A 117 -10.48 4.50 1.68
C VAL A 117 -11.74 4.57 2.54
N HIS A 118 -12.74 3.79 2.15
CA HIS A 118 -14.02 3.71 2.86
C HIS A 118 -13.92 2.84 4.11
N GLU A 119 -13.21 1.73 3.99
CA GLU A 119 -13.14 0.71 5.05
C GLU A 119 -11.76 0.07 5.08
N ILE A 120 -11.28 -0.22 6.29
CA ILE A 120 -10.17 -1.14 6.52
C ILE A 120 -10.69 -2.22 7.46
N GLY A 121 -10.71 -3.45 6.98
CA GLY A 121 -11.28 -4.58 7.70
C GLY A 121 -10.59 -5.89 7.31
N THR A 122 -10.95 -6.98 7.95
CA THR A 122 -10.45 -8.29 7.51
C THR A 122 -11.10 -8.68 6.18
N LYS A 123 -10.40 -9.42 5.32
CA LYS A 123 -10.97 -9.92 4.06
C LYS A 123 -12.22 -10.78 4.28
N GLY A 124 -12.32 -11.46 5.42
CA GLY A 124 -13.51 -12.24 5.78
C GLY A 124 -14.74 -11.36 6.00
N GLU A 125 -14.57 -10.25 6.71
CA GLU A 125 -15.66 -9.30 6.99
C GLU A 125 -15.98 -8.44 5.76
N ALA A 126 -14.95 -7.89 5.12
CA ALA A 126 -15.09 -6.93 4.03
C ALA A 126 -15.41 -7.56 2.67
N LEU A 127 -14.89 -8.77 2.39
CA LEU A 127 -15.01 -9.43 1.08
C LEU A 127 -15.78 -10.76 1.16
N GLY A 128 -16.16 -11.23 2.36
CA GLY A 128 -16.76 -12.55 2.55
C GLY A 128 -15.78 -13.71 2.31
N GLU A 129 -14.47 -13.47 2.35
CA GLU A 129 -13.49 -14.54 2.15
C GLU A 129 -13.57 -15.60 3.28
N THR A 130 -13.62 -16.87 2.90
CA THR A 130 -13.63 -17.99 3.87
C THR A 130 -12.28 -18.72 3.96
N GLY A 131 -11.35 -18.37 3.06
CA GLY A 131 -10.05 -19.03 2.90
C GLY A 131 -9.00 -18.68 3.96
N ARG A 132 -7.75 -19.06 3.68
CA ARG A 132 -6.61 -18.86 4.60
C ARG A 132 -6.26 -17.37 4.83
N SER A 133 -6.62 -16.51 3.89
CA SER A 133 -6.40 -15.07 3.92
C SER A 133 -7.52 -14.28 4.59
N ARG A 134 -8.60 -14.92 5.04
CA ARG A 134 -9.78 -14.23 5.59
C ARG A 134 -9.47 -13.28 6.77
N ASN A 135 -8.42 -13.56 7.54
CA ASN A 135 -7.99 -12.72 8.66
C ASN A 135 -6.92 -11.68 8.27
N GLU A 136 -6.50 -11.61 7.00
CA GLU A 136 -5.64 -10.53 6.52
C GLU A 136 -6.47 -9.26 6.35
N LEU A 137 -5.87 -8.11 6.61
CA LEU A 137 -6.53 -6.84 6.39
C LEU A 137 -6.58 -6.49 4.89
N CYS A 138 -7.64 -5.81 4.49
CA CYS A 138 -7.76 -5.11 3.22
C CYS A 138 -8.35 -3.72 3.43
N ALA A 139 -8.03 -2.83 2.50
CA ALA A 139 -8.66 -1.52 2.40
C ALA A 139 -9.59 -1.53 1.18
N LEU A 140 -10.83 -1.07 1.38
CA LEU A 140 -11.83 -0.88 0.33
C LEU A 140 -11.87 0.58 -0.10
N PHE A 141 -11.96 0.83 -1.40
CA PHE A 141 -12.06 2.16 -1.99
C PHE A 141 -12.84 2.08 -3.30
N ALA A 142 -13.46 3.19 -3.69
CA ALA A 142 -14.22 3.26 -4.93
C ALA A 142 -13.29 3.27 -6.16
N SER A 143 -13.81 2.86 -7.32
CA SER A 143 -13.00 2.66 -8.53
C SER A 143 -12.38 3.93 -9.09
N ASP A 144 -12.97 5.08 -8.80
CA ASP A 144 -12.55 6.41 -9.20
C ASP A 144 -11.51 7.05 -8.27
N TRP A 145 -11.20 6.40 -7.14
CA TRP A 145 -10.21 6.91 -6.19
C TRP A 145 -8.80 6.36 -6.43
N GLU A 146 -7.84 7.20 -6.08
CA GLU A 146 -6.42 6.90 -6.04
C GLU A 146 -6.13 5.97 -4.85
N ALA A 147 -5.48 4.82 -5.09
CA ALA A 147 -5.29 3.86 -4.00
C ALA A 147 -4.10 4.21 -3.10
N ALA A 148 -4.40 5.00 -2.07
CA ALA A 148 -3.50 5.34 -0.98
C ALA A 148 -3.07 4.19 -0.03
N PRO A 149 -3.75 3.01 0.11
CA PRO A 149 -3.36 2.00 1.10
C PRO A 149 -1.94 1.45 0.97
N VAL A 150 -1.29 1.63 -0.18
CA VAL A 150 0.12 1.26 -0.38
C VAL A 150 1.05 1.95 0.63
N ALA A 151 0.65 3.11 1.17
CA ALA A 151 1.39 3.85 2.19
C ALA A 151 1.68 3.03 3.45
N THR A 152 0.76 2.13 3.83
CA THR A 152 0.90 1.23 4.99
C THR A 152 2.11 0.30 4.90
N ARG A 153 2.68 0.13 3.70
CA ARG A 153 3.82 -0.74 3.43
C ARG A 153 5.16 -0.02 3.50
N VAL A 154 5.16 1.31 3.57
CA VAL A 154 6.37 2.12 3.38
C VAL A 154 6.52 3.15 4.49
N VAL A 155 5.46 3.85 4.87
CA VAL A 155 5.48 4.89 5.91
C VAL A 155 6.05 4.35 7.23
N PRO A 156 5.63 3.17 7.73
CA PRO A 156 6.24 2.59 8.93
C PRO A 156 7.75 2.37 8.83
N THR A 157 8.21 1.86 7.68
CA THR A 157 9.64 1.64 7.42
C THR A 157 10.41 2.96 7.40
N LEU A 158 9.86 4.01 6.77
CA LEU A 158 10.53 5.30 6.70
C LEU A 158 10.61 5.98 8.08
N ARG A 159 9.55 5.90 8.91
CA ARG A 159 9.58 6.38 10.30
C ARG A 159 10.62 5.64 11.15
N LEU A 160 10.63 4.31 11.11
CA LEU A 160 11.61 3.51 11.87
C LEU A 160 13.05 3.73 11.42
N SER A 161 13.26 4.10 10.16
CA SER A 161 14.59 4.40 9.62
C SER A 161 15.06 5.81 9.98
N GLY A 162 14.26 6.60 10.71
CA GLY A 162 14.54 7.99 11.06
C GLY A 162 14.45 8.95 9.87
N VAL A 163 13.78 8.52 8.78
CA VAL A 163 13.64 9.28 7.54
C VAL A 163 12.40 10.15 7.54
N LEU A 164 11.32 9.66 8.15
CA LEU A 164 10.18 10.49 8.56
C LEU A 164 10.33 10.79 10.05
N ALA A 165 10.01 12.02 10.46
CA ALA A 165 9.89 12.34 11.88
C ALA A 165 8.69 11.57 12.48
N LEU A 166 8.81 11.22 13.78
CA LEU A 166 7.72 10.63 14.56
C LEU A 166 6.73 11.70 15.03
#